data_AF-A0A2H6B787-F1
#
_entry.id   AF-A0A2H6B787-F1
#
_cell.length_a   1.000
_cell.length_b   1.000
_cell.length_c   1.000
_cell.angle_alpha   90.00
_cell.angle_beta   90.00
_cell.angle_gamma   90.00
#
_symmetry.space_group_name_H-M   'P 1'
#
loop_
_entity.id
_entity.type
_entity.pdbx_description
1 polymer ?
#
loop_
_entity_poly.entity_id
_entity_poly.type
_entity_poly.pdbx_seq_one_letter_code
_entity_poly.pdbx_strand_id
1 'polypeptide(L)'
;MTSTAIAVGKGAVLRCRRLVPGALLPQRAHPGDAGLDLAACEERVLAPGERASVGCGVAVEFPPGHAGLVVPRSGLALRHGISLVNAPGLIDPGYRGEIRVVLINTDRTHTFRVRRGDRIAQLLVVPFSLCRVSECEALGEGERGERGFGSTGVAPLQRVQAEPISNT
;
A
#
# COMPACT_ATOMS: atom_id res chain seq x y z
N MET A 1 5.88 -33.49 -3.26
CA MET A 1 5.61 -32.30 -2.42
C MET A 1 5.09 -31.21 -3.35
N THR A 2 3.78 -31.00 -3.36
CA THR A 2 3.08 -30.22 -4.39
C THR A 2 3.19 -28.73 -4.06
N SER A 3 4.04 -28.03 -4.80
CA SER A 3 4.02 -26.57 -4.88
C SER A 3 2.66 -26.15 -5.42
N THR A 4 1.82 -25.57 -4.56
CA THR A 4 0.54 -25.01 -4.99
C THR A 4 0.82 -23.59 -5.43
N ALA A 5 1.01 -23.41 -6.74
CA ALA A 5 1.02 -22.08 -7.35
C ALA A 5 -0.33 -21.40 -7.01
N ILE A 6 -0.27 -20.29 -6.28
CA ILE A 6 -1.46 -19.49 -5.98
C ILE A 6 -1.85 -18.79 -7.28
N ALA A 7 -2.88 -19.31 -7.94
CA ALA A 7 -3.52 -18.64 -9.05
C ALA A 7 -4.04 -17.27 -8.57
N VAL A 8 -3.59 -16.18 -9.21
CA VAL A 8 -4.15 -14.84 -9.00
C VAL A 8 -5.59 -14.86 -9.51
N GLY A 9 -6.53 -15.03 -8.59
CA GLY A 9 -7.90 -15.41 -8.91
C GLY A 9 -8.73 -14.26 -9.48
N LYS A 10 -9.22 -14.43 -10.72
CA LYS A 10 -10.54 -13.91 -11.11
C LYS A 10 -11.55 -14.41 -10.04
N GLY A 11 -12.05 -13.50 -9.19
CA GLY A 11 -13.04 -13.82 -8.16
C GLY A 11 -12.57 -13.76 -6.69
N ALA A 12 -11.39 -13.22 -6.40
CA ALA A 12 -10.96 -13.01 -5.01
C ALA A 12 -11.85 -11.93 -4.32
N VAL A 13 -12.54 -12.32 -3.24
CA VAL A 13 -13.44 -11.43 -2.48
C VAL A 13 -12.74 -10.94 -1.21
N LEU A 14 -12.58 -9.62 -1.09
CA LEU A 14 -12.20 -8.97 0.17
C LEU A 14 -13.47 -8.79 1.02
N ARG A 15 -13.57 -9.51 2.14
CA ARG A 15 -14.67 -9.29 3.08
C ARG A 15 -14.38 -8.07 3.93
N CYS A 16 -15.39 -7.23 4.16
CA CYS A 16 -15.23 -5.99 4.92
C CYS A 16 -16.43 -5.79 5.86
N ARG A 17 -16.14 -5.47 7.12
CA ARG A 17 -17.13 -5.18 8.16
C ARG A 17 -16.99 -3.73 8.59
N ARG A 18 -18.12 -3.00 8.66
CA ARG A 18 -18.18 -1.71 9.35
C ARG A 18 -18.14 -1.93 10.86
N LEU A 19 -17.20 -1.26 11.52
CA LEU A 19 -17.09 -1.24 12.98
C LEU A 19 -17.80 -0.02 13.58
N VAL A 20 -17.84 1.09 12.82
CA VAL A 20 -18.50 2.33 13.22
C VAL A 20 -19.71 2.59 12.31
N PRO A 21 -20.88 2.98 12.86
CA PRO A 21 -22.02 3.40 12.06
C PRO A 21 -21.66 4.49 11.05
N GLY A 22 -22.10 4.33 9.80
CA GLY A 22 -21.82 5.28 8.73
C GLY A 22 -20.37 5.29 8.22
N ALA A 23 -19.47 4.39 8.66
CA ALA A 23 -18.15 4.24 8.05
C ALA A 23 -18.28 3.85 6.57
N LEU A 24 -17.47 4.42 5.67
CA LEU A 24 -17.54 4.11 4.24
C LEU A 24 -16.75 2.83 3.93
N LEU A 25 -17.32 1.97 3.08
CA LEU A 25 -16.60 0.79 2.61
C LEU A 25 -15.50 1.21 1.62
N PRO A 26 -14.35 0.53 1.59
CA PRO A 26 -13.30 0.81 0.61
C PRO A 26 -13.80 0.59 -0.83
N GLN A 27 -13.48 1.50 -1.74
CA GLN A 27 -13.98 1.48 -3.12
C GLN A 27 -12.92 1.93 -4.12
N ARG A 28 -13.02 1.45 -5.36
CA ARG A 28 -12.20 1.96 -6.48
C ARG A 28 -12.76 3.29 -6.96
N ALA A 29 -11.89 4.22 -7.37
CA ALA A 29 -12.34 5.46 -8.00
C ALA A 29 -12.80 5.21 -9.44
N HIS A 30 -12.06 4.39 -10.18
CA HIS A 30 -12.41 3.98 -11.54
C HIS A 30 -12.35 2.45 -11.71
N PRO A 31 -13.10 1.90 -12.70
CA PRO A 31 -12.94 0.52 -13.11
C PRO A 31 -11.48 0.23 -13.50
N GLY A 32 -10.89 -0.80 -12.91
CA GLY A 32 -9.51 -1.21 -13.19
C GLY A 32 -8.43 -0.57 -12.31
N ASP A 33 -8.76 0.44 -11.49
CA ASP A 33 -7.79 0.97 -10.52
C ASP A 33 -7.30 -0.15 -9.60
N ALA A 34 -6.01 -0.16 -9.26
CA ALA A 34 -5.44 -1.21 -8.41
C ALA A 34 -5.88 -1.09 -6.94
N GLY A 35 -5.95 0.14 -6.42
CA GLY A 35 -6.25 0.43 -5.01
C GLY A 35 -7.73 0.59 -4.69
N LEU A 36 -8.09 0.29 -3.44
CA LEU A 36 -9.38 0.63 -2.83
C LEU A 36 -9.16 1.84 -1.92
N ASP A 37 -9.76 2.98 -2.24
CA ASP A 37 -9.67 4.19 -1.42
C ASP A 37 -10.22 3.93 0.00
N LEU A 38 -9.44 4.29 1.02
CA LEU A 38 -9.80 4.22 2.43
C LEU A 38 -10.23 5.61 2.91
N ALA A 39 -11.44 5.70 3.47
CA ALA A 39 -11.99 6.93 3.98
C ALA A 39 -11.74 7.09 5.49
N ALA A 40 -11.52 8.33 5.93
CA ALA A 40 -11.42 8.67 7.35
C ALA A 40 -12.78 8.52 8.05
N CYS A 41 -12.78 7.90 9.21
CA CYS A 41 -13.93 7.80 10.12
C CYS A 41 -13.76 8.75 11.34
N GLU A 42 -12.58 9.33 11.50
CA GLU A 42 -12.24 10.30 12.54
C GLU A 42 -11.75 11.61 11.90
N GLU A 43 -11.89 12.72 12.62
CA GLU A 43 -11.31 14.01 12.23
C GLU A 43 -9.97 14.22 12.91
N ARG A 44 -9.01 14.83 12.19
CA ARG A 44 -7.70 15.22 12.72
C ARG A 44 -7.19 16.49 12.06
N VAL A 45 -6.37 17.22 12.78
CA VAL A 45 -5.58 18.34 12.26
C VAL A 45 -4.11 17.94 12.39
N LEU A 46 -3.34 18.08 11.31
CA LEU A 46 -1.92 17.80 11.28
C LEU A 46 -1.19 19.10 10.92
N ALA A 47 -0.57 19.75 11.89
CA ALA A 47 0.37 20.83 11.63
C ALA A 47 1.60 20.32 10.86
N PRO A 48 2.42 21.22 10.28
CA PRO A 48 3.68 20.84 9.64
C PRO A 48 4.54 19.91 10.50
N GLY A 49 4.94 18.76 9.95
CA GLY A 49 5.75 17.75 10.63
C GLY A 49 4.99 16.83 11.59
N GLU A 50 3.70 17.09 11.87
CA GLU A 50 2.90 16.24 12.75
C GLU A 50 2.46 14.94 12.07
N ARG A 51 2.20 13.93 12.91
CA ARG A 51 1.65 12.64 12.50
C ARG A 51 0.49 12.24 13.39
N ALA A 52 -0.47 11.51 12.82
CA ALA A 52 -1.62 11.00 13.56
C ALA A 52 -2.08 9.66 13.00
N SER A 53 -2.59 8.79 13.88
CA SER A 53 -3.35 7.60 13.49
C SER A 53 -4.82 7.98 13.29
N VAL A 54 -5.34 7.79 12.09
CA VAL A 54 -6.74 8.04 11.73
C VAL A 54 -7.46 6.72 11.48
N GLY A 55 -8.53 6.45 12.22
CA GLY A 55 -9.37 5.27 12.02
C GLY A 55 -10.21 5.35 10.74
N CYS A 56 -10.36 4.23 10.03
CA CYS A 56 -11.24 4.12 8.86
C CYS A 56 -12.62 3.53 9.19
N GLY A 57 -12.84 3.09 10.43
CA GLY A 57 -14.12 2.53 10.88
C GLY A 57 -14.49 1.18 10.27
N VAL A 58 -13.54 0.50 9.63
CA VAL A 58 -13.74 -0.78 8.94
C VAL A 58 -12.67 -1.79 9.33
N ALA A 59 -13.05 -3.06 9.38
CA ALA A 59 -12.14 -4.20 9.42
C ALA A 59 -12.27 -5.00 8.12
N VAL A 60 -11.23 -5.74 7.76
CA VAL A 60 -11.22 -6.57 6.57
C VAL A 60 -10.77 -7.99 6.87
N GLU A 61 -11.15 -8.89 5.98
CA GLU A 61 -10.67 -10.25 5.94
C GLU A 61 -10.24 -10.56 4.50
N PHE A 62 -8.94 -10.76 4.33
CA PHE A 62 -8.32 -11.00 3.04
C PHE A 62 -8.64 -12.41 2.54
N PRO A 63 -8.71 -12.60 1.20
CA PRO A 63 -8.71 -13.93 0.63
C PRO A 63 -7.42 -14.68 1.04
N PRO A 64 -7.46 -16.02 1.17
CA PRO A 64 -6.27 -16.81 1.50
C PRO A 64 -5.08 -16.48 0.59
N GLY A 65 -3.87 -16.43 1.17
CA GLY A 65 -2.65 -16.11 0.42
C GLY A 65 -2.47 -14.63 0.05
N HIS A 66 -3.31 -13.73 0.57
CA HIS A 66 -3.21 -12.30 0.33
C HIS A 66 -3.06 -11.49 1.61
N ALA A 67 -2.33 -10.38 1.50
CA ALA A 67 -2.18 -9.36 2.53
C ALA A 67 -2.62 -7.99 1.99
N GLY A 68 -2.74 -7.00 2.89
CA GLY A 68 -3.03 -5.62 2.53
C GLY A 68 -1.78 -4.75 2.55
N LEU A 69 -1.61 -3.90 1.55
CA LEU A 69 -0.64 -2.80 1.57
C LEU A 69 -1.40 -1.48 1.51
N VAL A 70 -1.34 -0.71 2.59
CA VAL A 70 -1.89 0.64 2.65
C VAL A 70 -0.85 1.62 2.11
N VAL A 71 -1.19 2.31 1.02
CA VAL A 71 -0.28 3.22 0.34
C VAL A 71 -0.84 4.66 0.27
N PRO A 72 0.05 5.67 0.16
CA PRO A 72 -0.39 7.05 0.01
C PRO A 72 -1.20 7.28 -1.27
N ARG A 73 -2.06 8.30 -1.25
CA ARG A 73 -2.74 8.79 -2.46
C ARG A 73 -1.88 9.88 -3.10
N SER A 74 -1.52 9.72 -4.37
CA SER A 74 -0.61 10.64 -5.07
C SER A 74 -1.09 12.09 -5.03
N GLY A 75 -2.40 12.32 -5.14
CA GLY A 75 -2.99 13.67 -5.08
C GLY A 75 -2.83 14.35 -3.72
N LEU A 76 -2.88 13.61 -2.61
CA LEU A 76 -2.64 14.16 -1.27
C LEU A 76 -1.16 14.42 -1.03
N ALA A 77 -0.29 13.53 -1.51
CA ALA A 77 1.16 13.70 -1.44
C ALA A 77 1.61 14.97 -2.20
N LEU A 78 1.18 15.13 -3.45
CA LEU A 78 1.59 16.25 -4.30
C LEU A 78 1.03 17.60 -3.84
N ARG A 79 -0.25 17.67 -3.47
CA ARG A 79 -0.93 18.95 -3.20
C ARG A 79 -0.85 19.41 -1.74
N HIS A 80 -0.63 18.49 -0.81
CA HIS A 80 -0.73 18.77 0.62
C HIS A 80 0.45 18.22 1.43
N GLY A 81 1.44 17.58 0.80
CA GLY A 81 2.54 16.95 1.52
C GLY A 81 2.09 15.81 2.44
N ILE A 82 0.97 15.14 2.15
CA ILE A 82 0.49 14.07 3.02
C ILE A 82 1.02 12.72 2.57
N SER A 83 1.72 12.04 3.49
CA SER A 83 2.21 10.68 3.32
C SER A 83 1.81 9.82 4.52
N LEU A 84 2.29 8.58 4.55
CA LEU A 84 2.09 7.65 5.65
C LEU A 84 3.46 7.33 6.26
N VAL A 85 3.55 7.39 7.59
CA VAL A 85 4.81 7.14 8.31
C VAL A 85 5.36 5.74 8.02
N ASN A 86 4.47 4.77 7.87
CA ASN A 86 4.80 3.36 7.66
C ASN A 86 4.53 2.90 6.22
N ALA A 87 4.50 3.81 5.23
CA ALA A 87 4.22 3.41 3.84
C ALA A 87 5.31 2.49 3.24
N PRO A 88 4.94 1.40 2.54
CA PRO A 88 3.60 0.81 2.50
C PRO A 88 3.24 0.14 3.84
N GLY A 89 2.06 0.45 4.39
CA GLY A 89 1.61 -0.12 5.65
C GLY A 89 1.07 -1.54 5.45
N LEU A 90 1.77 -2.55 5.98
CA LEU A 90 1.34 -3.94 5.90
C LEU A 90 0.15 -4.21 6.84
N ILE A 91 -0.89 -4.83 6.30
CA ILE A 91 -1.98 -5.44 7.06
C ILE A 91 -1.91 -6.94 6.88
N ASP A 92 -1.62 -7.65 7.97
CA ASP A 92 -1.50 -9.10 7.96
C ASP A 92 -2.83 -9.80 7.65
N PRO A 93 -2.81 -10.97 6.99
CA PRO A 93 -4.01 -11.74 6.65
C PRO A 93 -4.86 -12.12 7.87
N GLY A 94 -4.22 -12.28 9.03
CA GLY A 94 -4.87 -12.63 10.31
C GLY A 94 -5.46 -11.44 11.07
N TYR A 95 -5.16 -10.20 10.66
CA TYR A 95 -5.64 -9.02 11.36
C TYR A 95 -7.16 -8.85 11.17
N ARG A 96 -7.90 -8.62 12.26
CA ARG A 96 -9.36 -8.37 12.25
C ARG A 96 -9.75 -7.08 12.97
N GLY A 97 -8.75 -6.29 13.39
CA GLY A 97 -8.98 -4.98 13.99
C GLY A 97 -9.36 -3.94 12.95
N GLU A 98 -9.57 -2.71 13.43
CA GLU A 98 -9.85 -1.56 12.58
C GLU A 98 -8.63 -1.22 11.71
N ILE A 99 -8.86 -0.99 10.42
CA ILE A 99 -7.85 -0.37 9.57
C ILE A 99 -7.64 1.07 10.04
N ARG A 100 -6.42 1.39 10.47
CA ARG A 100 -6.01 2.75 10.83
C ARG A 100 -4.85 3.18 9.94
N VAL A 101 -4.86 4.44 9.54
CA VAL A 101 -3.85 5.04 8.65
C VAL A 101 -2.97 5.98 9.47
N VAL A 102 -1.65 5.77 9.46
CA VAL A 102 -0.69 6.61 10.19
C VAL A 102 -0.19 7.72 9.27
N LEU A 103 -0.97 8.80 9.19
CA LEU A 103 -0.67 9.95 8.35
C LEU A 103 0.49 10.78 8.91
N ILE A 104 1.27 11.39 8.04
CA ILE A 104 2.25 12.44 8.34
C ILE A 104 2.09 13.60 7.37
N ASN A 105 2.15 14.82 7.89
CA ASN A 105 2.22 16.04 7.11
C ASN A 105 3.68 16.45 6.90
N THR A 106 4.19 16.28 5.67
CA THR A 106 5.54 16.68 5.26
C THR A 106 5.60 18.09 4.68
N ASP A 107 4.45 18.78 4.53
CA ASP A 107 4.46 20.21 4.22
C ASP A 107 5.10 20.97 5.38
N ARG A 108 5.91 21.99 5.06
CA ARG A 108 6.71 22.72 6.04
C ARG A 108 5.97 23.89 6.66
N THR A 109 4.86 24.34 6.07
CA THR A 109 4.18 25.58 6.45
C THR A 109 2.66 25.44 6.54
N HIS A 110 2.05 24.50 5.82
CA HIS A 110 0.60 24.34 5.75
C HIS A 110 0.11 23.21 6.64
N THR A 111 -0.98 23.51 7.37
CA THR A 111 -1.71 22.51 8.15
C THR A 111 -2.67 21.73 7.24
N PHE A 112 -2.74 20.41 7.43
CA PHE A 112 -3.73 19.57 6.77
C PHE A 112 -4.86 19.20 7.73
N ARG A 113 -6.11 19.30 7.27
CA ARG A 113 -7.29 18.92 8.05
C ARG A 113 -7.94 17.70 7.41
N VAL A 114 -7.97 16.60 8.15
CA VAL A 114 -8.70 15.38 7.81
C VAL A 114 -10.13 15.55 8.31
N ARG A 115 -11.11 15.49 7.40
CA ARG A 115 -12.52 15.42 7.74
C ARG A 115 -13.01 13.98 7.61
N ARG A 116 -14.08 13.67 8.34
CA ARG A 116 -14.77 12.40 8.17
C ARG A 116 -15.25 12.25 6.73
N GLY A 117 -15.00 11.09 6.12
CA GLY A 117 -15.33 10.78 4.73
C GLY A 117 -14.21 11.10 3.73
N ASP A 118 -13.19 11.87 4.12
CA ASP A 118 -12.05 12.14 3.23
C ASP A 118 -11.32 10.84 2.89
N ARG A 119 -10.99 10.65 1.61
CA ARG A 119 -10.19 9.52 1.14
C ARG A 119 -8.71 9.79 1.44
N ILE A 120 -8.16 9.12 2.46
CA ILE A 120 -6.85 9.45 3.06
C ILE A 120 -5.71 8.51 2.66
N ALA A 121 -6.02 7.29 2.23
CA ALA A 121 -5.07 6.29 1.75
C ALA A 121 -5.76 5.37 0.75
N GLN A 122 -5.04 4.40 0.19
CA GLN A 122 -5.63 3.35 -0.62
C GLN A 122 -5.03 1.99 -0.25
N LEU A 123 -5.86 0.96 -0.25
CA LEU A 123 -5.50 -0.42 0.06
C LEU A 123 -5.26 -1.19 -1.24
N LEU A 124 -4.07 -1.76 -1.39
CA LEU A 124 -3.77 -2.80 -2.36
C LEU A 124 -3.92 -4.17 -1.70
N VAL A 125 -4.60 -5.10 -2.36
CA VAL A 125 -4.66 -6.51 -1.95
C VAL A 125 -3.67 -7.27 -2.81
N VAL A 126 -2.62 -7.82 -2.18
CA VAL A 126 -1.49 -8.42 -2.89
C VAL A 126 -1.26 -9.86 -2.44
N PRO A 127 -0.86 -10.77 -3.35
CA PRO A 127 -0.43 -12.10 -2.96
C PRO A 127 0.88 -12.02 -2.16
N PHE A 128 1.10 -12.97 -1.25
CA PHE A 128 2.36 -13.12 -0.53
C PHE A 128 2.79 -14.59 -0.43
N SER A 129 4.08 -14.81 -0.20
CA SER A 129 4.66 -16.15 -0.02
C SER A 129 4.95 -16.42 1.45
N LEU A 130 4.55 -17.60 1.92
CA LEU A 130 4.96 -18.13 3.23
C LEU A 130 6.30 -18.84 3.10
N CYS A 131 7.39 -18.10 3.24
CA CYS A 131 8.74 -18.65 3.18
C CYS A 131 9.18 -19.22 4.53
N ARG A 132 9.78 -20.42 4.53
CA ARG A 132 10.53 -20.93 5.68
C ARG A 132 11.96 -20.38 5.61
N VAL A 133 12.44 -19.83 6.70
CA VAL A 133 13.84 -19.40 6.82
C VAL A 133 14.72 -20.64 7.04
N SER A 134 15.79 -20.77 6.25
CA SER A 134 16.84 -21.78 6.40
C SER A 134 18.19 -21.08 6.43
N GLU A 135 18.99 -21.33 7.47
CA GLU A 135 20.35 -20.81 7.58
C GLU A 135 21.30 -21.56 6.64
N CYS A 136 22.32 -20.86 6.11
CA CYS A 136 23.35 -21.42 5.22
C CYS A 136 24.67 -20.68 5.39
N GLU A 137 25.80 -21.34 5.10
CA GLU A 137 27.14 -20.76 5.23
C GLU A 137 27.48 -19.75 4.12
N ALA A 138 26.86 -19.87 2.94
CA ALA A 138 27.10 -18.98 1.80
C ALA A 138 25.85 -18.85 0.91
N LEU A 139 25.71 -17.68 0.27
CA LEU A 139 24.70 -17.41 -0.76
C LEU A 139 25.29 -17.61 -2.16
N GLY A 140 24.43 -17.88 -3.16
CA GLY A 140 24.85 -17.92 -4.56
C GLY A 140 25.23 -16.53 -5.11
N GLU A 141 25.96 -16.51 -6.22
CA GLU A 141 26.31 -15.26 -6.90
C GLU A 141 25.07 -14.60 -7.51
N GLY A 142 25.00 -13.26 -7.43
CA GLY A 142 23.98 -12.47 -8.09
C GLY A 142 24.60 -11.28 -8.80
N GLU A 143 24.05 -10.89 -9.95
CA GLU A 143 24.58 -9.79 -10.77
C GLU A 143 24.78 -8.48 -9.98
N ARG A 144 23.88 -8.21 -9.01
CA ARG A 144 23.95 -7.03 -8.13
C ARG A 144 24.99 -7.16 -7.01
N GLY A 145 25.28 -8.39 -6.57
CA GLY A 145 26.12 -8.67 -5.40
C GLY A 145 25.68 -7.87 -4.16
N GLU A 146 26.64 -7.34 -3.43
CA GLU A 146 26.45 -6.56 -2.20
C GLU A 146 26.09 -5.08 -2.44
N ARG A 147 25.97 -4.64 -3.69
CA ARG A 147 25.77 -3.21 -4.02
C ARG A 147 24.35 -2.76 -3.65
N GLY A 148 24.21 -1.69 -2.87
CA GLY A 148 22.94 -1.14 -2.38
C GLY A 148 22.91 0.40 -2.30
N PHE A 149 21.81 0.98 -1.78
CA PHE A 149 21.73 2.41 -1.40
C PHE A 149 22.16 3.42 -2.50
N GLY A 150 21.58 3.30 -3.69
CA GLY A 150 21.93 4.19 -4.81
C GLY A 150 23.15 3.73 -5.61
N SER A 151 23.55 2.47 -5.52
CA SER A 151 24.67 1.89 -6.29
C SER A 151 24.53 1.96 -7.82
N THR A 152 23.34 2.25 -8.33
CA THR A 152 23.08 2.50 -9.76
C THR A 152 23.34 3.96 -10.16
N GLY A 153 23.73 4.80 -9.20
CA GLY A 153 23.96 6.23 -9.39
C GLY A 153 22.67 7.01 -9.66
N VAL A 154 22.86 8.27 -10.08
CA VAL A 154 21.80 9.22 -10.48
C VAL A 154 21.90 9.58 -11.96
N ALA A 155 22.66 8.78 -12.73
CA ALA A 155 22.83 9.02 -14.16
C ALA A 155 21.48 8.94 -14.89
N PRO A 156 21.24 9.80 -15.89
CA PRO A 156 20.01 9.73 -16.68
C PRO A 156 19.91 8.39 -17.38
N LEU A 157 18.69 7.84 -17.45
CA LEU A 157 18.41 6.65 -18.24
C LEU A 157 18.82 6.90 -19.69
N GLN A 158 19.59 5.99 -20.25
CA GLN A 158 19.89 6.01 -21.68
C GLN A 158 18.60 5.77 -22.45
N ARG A 159 18.39 6.49 -23.55
CA ARG A 159 17.26 6.24 -24.45
C ARG A 159 17.43 4.86 -25.06
N VAL A 160 16.59 3.92 -24.66
CA VAL A 160 16.44 2.64 -25.35
C VAL A 160 15.57 2.89 -26.59
N GLN A 161 16.06 2.54 -27.77
CA GLN A 161 15.20 2.46 -28.96
C GLN A 161 14.26 1.27 -28.75
N ALA A 162 12.95 1.51 -28.70
CA ALA A 162 11.98 0.43 -28.60
C ALA A 162 12.07 -0.42 -29.88
N GLU A 163 12.34 -1.72 -29.74
CA GLU A 163 12.21 -2.64 -30.86
C GLU A 163 10.74 -2.70 -31.29
N PRO A 164 10.46 -2.76 -32.60
CA PRO A 164 9.08 -2.88 -33.08
C PRO A 164 8.49 -4.19 -32.55
N ILE A 165 7.33 -4.07 -31.87
CA ILE A 165 6.56 -5.23 -31.43
C ILE A 165 6.11 -5.98 -32.69
N SER A 166 6.64 -7.17 -32.94
CA SER A 166 6.20 -8.03 -34.04
C SER A 166 4.81 -8.57 -33.71
N ASN A 167 3.77 -8.08 -34.38
CA ASN A 167 2.46 -8.71 -34.36
C ASN A 167 2.51 -9.97 -35.25
N THR A 168 2.67 -11.13 -34.63
CA THR A 168 2.32 -12.45 -35.20
C THR A 168 1.30 -13.14 -34.32
#